data_AF-A0A1F6ZA54-F1
#
_entry.id   AF-A0A1F6ZA54-F1
#
_cell.length_a   1.000
_cell.length_b   1.000
_cell.length_c   1.000
_cell.angle_alpha   90.00
_cell.angle_beta   90.00
_cell.angle_gamma   90.00
#
_symmetry.space_group_name_H-M   'P 1'
#
loop_
_entity.id
_entity.type
_entity.pdbx_description
1 polymer ?
#
loop_
_entity_poly.entity_id
_entity_poly.type
_entity_poly.pdbx_seq_one_letter_code
_entity_poly.pdbx_strand_id
1 'polypeptide(L)'
;MDNIPEITLEKLNELEAQTEDKFIKSLIESLKKKITLPKRNEFYETLDFERILTLVEKEKNRRSLKEAEKSIKEEKLFVLKVSRVNYGKKTKTIEVKGDAPLSSLSGDIQDAFDLEPMHLYEFEIGKYKFGPECDEWEEIFDILDNYRLDAAISFAGLNQGDKIGFLYDFGDNIRFKIEILDIRNAGNKNEQ
;
A
#
# COMPACT_ATOMS: atom_id res chain seq x y z
N MET A 1 -20.25 -22.54 3.20
CA MET A 1 -21.10 -21.38 2.91
C MET A 1 -20.72 -20.36 3.95
N ASP A 2 -19.80 -19.47 3.60
CA ASP A 2 -19.39 -18.40 4.50
C ASP A 2 -20.57 -17.45 4.69
N ASN A 3 -20.72 -16.97 5.92
CA ASN A 3 -21.86 -16.21 6.39
C ASN A 3 -21.89 -14.86 5.63
N ILE A 4 -22.86 -14.65 4.73
CA ILE A 4 -23.00 -13.40 3.99
C ILE A 4 -23.28 -12.29 5.03
N PRO A 5 -22.47 -11.22 5.10
CA PRO A 5 -22.69 -10.18 6.09
C PRO A 5 -24.04 -9.52 5.85
N GLU A 6 -24.91 -9.52 6.87
CA GLU A 6 -26.21 -8.86 6.78
C GLU A 6 -26.01 -7.35 6.57
N ILE A 7 -26.51 -6.82 5.45
CA ILE A 7 -26.38 -5.41 5.07
C ILE A 7 -27.57 -4.65 5.65
N THR A 8 -27.31 -3.76 6.60
CA THR A 8 -28.34 -2.96 7.28
C THR A 8 -28.06 -1.46 7.11
N LEU A 9 -29.12 -0.64 7.21
CA LEU A 9 -28.98 0.82 7.21
C LEU A 9 -28.08 1.32 8.35
N GLU A 10 -28.13 0.66 9.51
CA GLU A 10 -27.29 0.96 10.67
C GLU A 10 -25.80 0.82 10.33
N LYS A 11 -25.39 -0.33 9.79
CA LYS A 11 -23.99 -0.55 9.35
C LYS A 11 -23.54 0.46 8.30
N LEU A 12 -24.41 0.80 7.36
CA LEU A 12 -24.09 1.80 6.34
C LEU A 12 -23.89 3.20 6.94
N ASN A 13 -24.67 3.58 7.95
CA ASN A 13 -24.48 4.84 8.67
C ASN A 13 -23.19 4.82 9.50
N GLU A 14 -22.85 3.69 10.14
CA GLU A 14 -21.58 3.53 10.86
C GLU A 14 -20.37 3.68 9.93
N LEU A 15 -20.43 3.10 8.71
CA LEU A 15 -19.37 3.24 7.72
C LEU A 15 -19.26 4.68 7.19
N GLU A 16 -20.39 5.34 6.97
CA GLU A 16 -20.41 6.73 6.51
C GLU A 16 -19.73 7.68 7.51
N ALA A 17 -19.90 7.42 8.81
CA ALA A 17 -19.27 8.19 9.87
C ALA A 17 -17.74 7.97 9.97
N GLN A 18 -17.22 6.89 9.38
CA GLN A 18 -15.79 6.54 9.41
C GLN A 18 -14.99 7.14 8.24
N THR A 19 -15.66 7.73 7.25
CA THR A 19 -15.04 8.29 6.04
C THR A 19 -15.32 9.80 5.94
N GLU A 20 -14.37 10.56 5.39
CA GLU A 20 -14.64 11.94 4.94
C GLU A 20 -14.65 12.06 3.42
N ASP A 21 -14.32 10.97 2.72
CA ASP A 21 -14.28 10.90 1.27
C ASP A 21 -15.70 11.02 0.67
N LYS A 22 -15.87 12.00 -0.23
CA LYS A 22 -17.18 12.29 -0.83
C LYS A 22 -17.65 11.19 -1.77
N PHE A 23 -16.73 10.51 -2.45
CA PHE A 23 -17.05 9.41 -3.35
C PHE A 23 -17.53 8.19 -2.55
N ILE A 24 -16.81 7.81 -1.48
CA ILE A 24 -17.23 6.71 -0.59
C ILE A 24 -18.62 6.99 0.00
N LYS A 25 -18.87 8.22 0.47
CA LYS A 25 -20.20 8.63 0.94
C LYS A 25 -21.28 8.51 -0.14
N SER A 26 -20.97 8.89 -1.37
CA SER A 26 -21.90 8.72 -2.49
C SER A 26 -22.21 7.26 -2.80
N LEU A 27 -21.23 6.35 -2.68
CA LEU A 27 -21.45 4.91 -2.83
C LEU A 27 -22.34 4.36 -1.72
N ILE A 28 -22.09 4.77 -0.48
CA ILE A 28 -22.91 4.41 0.68
C ILE A 28 -24.37 4.85 0.48
N GLU A 29 -24.59 6.11 0.10
CA GLU A 29 -25.93 6.64 -0.17
C GLU A 29 -26.65 5.91 -1.32
N SER A 30 -25.90 5.52 -2.35
CA SER A 30 -26.42 4.68 -3.44
C SER A 30 -26.88 3.32 -2.92
N LEU A 31 -26.06 2.66 -2.09
CA LEU A 31 -26.40 1.35 -1.54
C LEU A 31 -27.58 1.42 -0.56
N LYS A 32 -27.67 2.45 0.30
CA LYS A 32 -28.83 2.69 1.16
C LYS A 32 -30.14 2.76 0.36
N LYS A 33 -30.12 3.43 -0.78
CA LYS A 33 -31.29 3.48 -1.69
C LYS A 33 -31.60 2.10 -2.27
N LYS A 34 -30.60 1.32 -2.70
CA LYS A 34 -30.82 -0.01 -3.27
C LYS A 34 -31.46 -0.98 -2.28
N ILE A 35 -30.97 -1.04 -1.04
CA ILE A 35 -31.46 -2.02 -0.04
C ILE A 35 -32.90 -1.74 0.44
N THR A 36 -33.42 -0.54 0.19
CA THR A 36 -34.81 -0.15 0.53
C THR A 36 -35.80 -0.43 -0.59
N LEU A 37 -35.33 -0.87 -1.77
CA LEU A 37 -36.20 -1.17 -2.92
C LEU A 37 -36.93 -2.51 -2.75
N PRO A 38 -38.19 -2.62 -3.21
CA PRO A 38 -38.95 -3.88 -3.14
C PRO A 38 -38.38 -5.02 -3.99
N LYS A 39 -37.66 -4.69 -5.07
CA LYS A 39 -36.98 -5.64 -5.97
C LYS A 39 -35.48 -5.39 -5.88
N ARG A 40 -34.87 -5.96 -4.85
CA ARG A 40 -33.45 -5.81 -4.54
C ARG A 40 -32.65 -6.99 -5.10
N ASN A 41 -31.38 -6.78 -5.37
CA ASN A 41 -30.48 -7.83 -5.84
C ASN A 41 -29.35 -7.97 -4.83
N GLU A 42 -29.54 -8.92 -3.92
CA GLU A 42 -28.65 -9.14 -2.76
C GLU A 42 -27.21 -9.40 -3.19
N PHE A 43 -26.99 -10.05 -4.34
CA PHE A 43 -25.64 -10.30 -4.85
C PHE A 43 -24.88 -9.01 -5.16
N TYR A 44 -25.50 -8.08 -5.91
CA TYR A 44 -24.86 -6.80 -6.23
C TYR A 44 -24.72 -5.91 -4.99
N GLU A 45 -25.66 -5.99 -4.04
CA GLU A 45 -25.58 -5.27 -2.78
C GLU A 45 -24.40 -5.75 -1.93
N THR A 46 -24.16 -7.06 -1.88
CA THR A 46 -22.97 -7.62 -1.21
C THR A 46 -21.68 -7.13 -1.86
N LEU A 47 -21.58 -7.16 -3.19
CA LEU A 47 -20.39 -6.65 -3.89
C LEU A 47 -20.16 -5.15 -3.64
N ASP A 48 -21.23 -4.34 -3.68
CA ASP A 48 -21.15 -2.91 -3.36
C ASP A 48 -20.70 -2.69 -1.91
N PHE A 49 -21.23 -3.48 -0.97
CA PHE A 49 -20.90 -3.39 0.44
C PHE A 49 -19.43 -3.78 0.71
N GLU A 50 -18.96 -4.89 0.15
CA GLU A 50 -17.57 -5.32 0.25
C GLU A 50 -16.60 -4.28 -0.33
N ARG A 51 -16.98 -3.69 -1.46
CA ARG A 51 -16.22 -2.59 -2.06
C ARG A 51 -16.16 -1.36 -1.15
N ILE A 52 -17.28 -0.95 -0.56
CA ILE A 52 -17.32 0.17 0.40
C ILE A 52 -16.45 -0.12 1.63
N LEU A 53 -16.56 -1.32 2.22
CA LEU A 53 -15.73 -1.74 3.35
C LEU A 53 -14.25 -1.62 3.02
N THR A 54 -13.85 -2.11 1.85
CA THR A 54 -12.47 -2.03 1.37
C THR A 54 -12.03 -0.57 1.26
N LEU A 55 -12.83 0.31 0.64
CA LEU A 55 -12.47 1.71 0.46
C LEU A 55 -12.35 2.47 1.79
N VAL A 56 -13.25 2.22 2.75
CA VAL A 56 -13.19 2.83 4.09
C VAL A 56 -11.93 2.38 4.84
N GLU A 57 -11.62 1.08 4.79
CA GLU A 57 -10.40 0.55 5.42
C GLU A 57 -9.14 1.17 4.79
N LYS A 58 -9.10 1.28 3.46
CA LYS A 58 -8.00 1.93 2.74
C LYS A 58 -7.82 3.39 3.15
N GLU A 59 -8.89 4.18 3.22
CA GLU A 59 -8.82 5.57 3.68
C GLU A 59 -8.26 5.67 5.10
N LYS A 60 -8.74 4.82 6.02
CA LYS A 60 -8.25 4.76 7.39
C LYS A 60 -6.75 4.44 7.44
N ASN A 61 -6.30 3.44 6.69
CA ASN A 61 -4.90 3.06 6.62
C ASN A 61 -4.03 4.22 6.09
N ARG A 62 -4.47 4.92 5.05
CA ARG A 62 -3.78 6.10 4.50
C ARG A 62 -3.63 7.21 5.53
N ARG A 63 -4.67 7.48 6.33
CA ARG A 63 -4.63 8.46 7.44
C ARG A 63 -3.61 8.04 8.49
N SER A 64 -3.71 6.82 8.99
CA SER A 64 -2.79 6.30 10.01
C SER A 64 -1.34 6.28 9.54
N LEU A 65 -1.08 5.94 8.27
CA LEU A 65 0.26 5.97 7.70
C LEU A 65 0.82 7.40 7.58
N LYS A 66 0.00 8.38 7.18
CA LYS A 66 0.41 9.80 7.18
C LYS A 66 0.71 10.31 8.59
N GLU A 67 -0.02 9.86 9.59
CA GLU A 67 0.25 10.19 10.99
C GLU A 67 1.54 9.54 11.49
N ALA A 68 1.75 8.26 11.16
CA ALA A 68 2.98 7.54 11.47
C ALA A 68 4.20 8.21 10.83
N GLU A 69 4.11 8.58 9.56
CA GLU A 69 5.17 9.29 8.85
C GLU A 69 5.54 10.62 9.52
N LYS A 70 4.55 11.43 9.91
CA LYS A 70 4.77 12.68 10.67
C LYS A 70 5.44 12.46 12.03
N SER A 71 5.29 11.27 12.61
CA SER A 71 5.88 10.93 13.91
C SER A 71 7.37 10.53 13.82
N ILE A 72 7.86 10.19 12.62
CA ILE A 72 9.25 9.80 12.42
C ILE A 72 10.15 11.03 12.46
N LYS A 73 11.06 11.05 13.43
CA LYS A 73 12.00 12.16 13.67
C LYS A 73 13.45 11.80 13.37
N GLU A 74 13.77 10.52 13.39
CA GLU A 74 15.13 10.02 13.20
C GLU A 74 15.33 9.60 11.76
N GLU A 75 16.39 10.10 11.14
CA GLU A 75 16.82 9.61 9.84
C GLU A 75 17.36 8.19 9.99
N LYS A 76 16.88 7.28 9.16
CA LYS A 76 17.36 5.89 9.10
C LYS A 76 18.07 5.63 7.78
N LEU A 77 18.95 4.65 7.77
CA LEU A 77 19.56 4.08 6.58
C LEU A 77 19.22 2.59 6.56
N PHE A 78 18.72 2.11 5.44
CA PHE A 78 18.37 0.72 5.22
C PHE A 78 19.38 0.08 4.28
N VAL A 79 19.86 -1.11 4.65
CA VAL A 79 20.62 -1.98 3.76
C VAL A 79 19.69 -3.08 3.29
N LEU A 80 19.40 -3.11 2.00
CA LEU A 80 18.40 -3.97 1.39
C LEU A 80 19.06 -4.96 0.45
N LYS A 81 18.75 -6.26 0.60
CA LYS A 81 19.12 -7.29 -0.38
C LYS A 81 17.96 -7.54 -1.32
N VAL A 82 18.13 -7.13 -2.57
CA VAL A 82 17.12 -7.26 -3.62
C VAL A 82 17.48 -8.45 -4.50
N SER A 83 16.56 -9.40 -4.66
CA SER A 83 16.76 -10.62 -5.44
C SER A 83 15.66 -10.80 -6.46
N ARG A 84 16.01 -10.92 -7.75
CA ARG A 84 15.06 -11.23 -8.82
C ARG A 84 14.72 -12.73 -8.78
N VAL A 85 13.42 -13.04 -8.77
CA VAL A 85 12.93 -14.39 -8.45
C VAL A 85 12.60 -15.22 -9.69
N ASN A 86 11.92 -14.63 -10.67
CA ASN A 86 11.30 -15.35 -11.79
C ASN A 86 11.87 -15.02 -13.18
N TYR A 87 12.82 -14.09 -13.25
CA TYR A 87 13.63 -13.81 -14.44
C TYR A 87 15.09 -13.85 -14.01
N GLY A 88 15.98 -14.54 -14.75
CA GLY A 88 17.39 -14.81 -14.42
C GLY A 88 17.91 -14.36 -13.03
N LYS A 89 18.17 -15.31 -12.13
CA LYS A 89 18.55 -15.03 -10.73
C LYS A 89 19.74 -14.06 -10.63
N LYS A 90 19.45 -12.83 -10.19
CA LYS A 90 20.42 -11.76 -9.93
C LYS A 90 20.07 -11.19 -8.55
N THR A 91 21.10 -10.89 -7.76
CA THR A 91 20.94 -10.29 -6.43
C THR A 91 21.85 -9.07 -6.34
N LYS A 92 21.33 -8.01 -5.75
CA LYS A 92 22.03 -6.75 -5.50
C LYS A 92 21.77 -6.32 -4.07
N THR A 93 22.74 -5.61 -3.49
CA THR A 93 22.56 -4.92 -2.23
C THR A 93 22.43 -3.43 -2.53
N ILE A 94 21.39 -2.80 -1.99
CA ILE A 94 21.08 -1.37 -2.18
C ILE A 94 21.05 -0.74 -0.79
N GLU A 95 21.72 0.39 -0.63
CA GLU A 95 21.62 1.23 0.56
C GLU A 95 20.70 2.41 0.23
N VAL A 96 19.66 2.61 1.03
CA VAL A 96 18.70 3.69 0.79
C VAL A 96 18.36 4.39 2.09
N LYS A 97 18.15 5.71 2.02
CA LYS A 97 17.71 6.47 3.19
C LYS A 97 16.24 6.17 3.50
N GLY A 98 15.91 6.17 4.79
CA GLY A 98 14.55 5.92 5.27
C GLY A 98 13.56 6.99 4.84
N ASP A 99 14.02 8.23 4.69
CA ASP A 99 13.22 9.36 4.21
C ASP A 99 13.05 9.39 2.67
N ALA A 100 13.69 8.46 1.95
CA ALA A 100 13.46 8.32 0.53
C ALA A 100 12.04 7.79 0.28
N PRO A 101 11.31 8.34 -0.70
CA PRO A 101 10.02 7.80 -1.11
C PRO A 101 10.21 6.40 -1.73
N LEU A 102 9.18 5.55 -1.64
CA LEU A 102 9.20 4.23 -2.29
C LEU A 102 9.42 4.33 -3.81
N SER A 103 9.01 5.41 -4.45
CA SER A 103 9.32 5.69 -5.86
C SER A 103 10.81 5.85 -6.15
N SER A 104 11.57 6.43 -5.22
CA SER A 104 13.03 6.49 -5.31
C SER A 104 13.65 5.09 -5.21
N LEU A 105 13.17 4.26 -4.27
CA LEU A 105 13.62 2.87 -4.15
C LEU A 105 13.29 2.05 -5.41
N SER A 106 12.13 2.29 -6.03
CA SER A 106 11.79 1.67 -7.32
C SER A 106 12.81 2.04 -8.40
N GLY A 107 13.18 3.33 -8.49
CA GLY A 107 14.24 3.80 -9.39
C GLY A 107 15.59 3.13 -9.13
N ASP A 108 16.03 3.07 -7.87
CA ASP A 108 17.29 2.42 -7.50
C ASP A 108 17.33 0.94 -7.89
N ILE A 109 16.20 0.23 -7.76
CA ILE A 109 16.08 -1.18 -8.19
C ILE A 109 16.11 -1.28 -9.71
N GLN A 110 15.39 -0.42 -10.43
CA GLN A 110 15.41 -0.40 -11.90
C GLN A 110 16.83 -0.22 -12.42
N ASP A 111 17.56 0.76 -11.90
CA ASP A 111 18.95 1.03 -12.27
C ASP A 111 19.87 -0.15 -11.92
N ALA A 112 19.76 -0.72 -10.71
CA ALA A 112 20.63 -1.81 -10.27
C ALA A 112 20.44 -3.12 -11.08
N PHE A 113 19.28 -3.28 -11.71
CA PHE A 113 18.92 -4.46 -12.49
C PHE A 113 18.87 -4.23 -14.00
N ASP A 114 19.18 -3.02 -14.46
CA ASP A 114 19.17 -2.63 -15.87
C ASP A 114 17.77 -2.82 -16.50
N LEU A 115 16.73 -2.38 -15.79
CA LEU A 115 15.33 -2.48 -16.24
C LEU A 115 14.96 -1.31 -17.15
N GLU A 116 14.09 -1.56 -18.13
CA GLU A 116 13.52 -0.49 -18.96
C GLU A 116 12.58 0.37 -18.12
N PRO A 117 12.65 1.71 -18.18
CA PRO A 117 11.78 2.59 -17.39
C PRO A 117 10.34 2.63 -17.92
N MET A 118 9.46 3.36 -17.22
CA MET A 118 8.06 3.63 -17.59
C MET A 118 7.07 2.46 -17.47
N HIS A 119 7.43 1.37 -16.82
CA HIS A 119 6.46 0.34 -16.46
C HIS A 119 5.86 0.58 -15.07
N LEU A 120 4.63 0.11 -14.88
CA LEU A 120 3.97 0.12 -13.57
C LEU A 120 4.65 -0.87 -12.62
N TYR A 121 4.59 -0.56 -11.33
CA TYR A 121 5.16 -1.37 -10.27
C TYR A 121 4.30 -1.35 -9.01
N GLU A 122 4.54 -2.31 -8.12
CA GLU A 122 3.91 -2.41 -6.80
C GLU A 122 4.90 -2.96 -5.77
N PHE A 123 4.96 -2.35 -4.59
CA PHE A 123 5.57 -2.93 -3.39
C PHE A 123 4.51 -3.62 -2.54
N GLU A 124 4.87 -4.75 -1.96
CA GLU A 124 4.09 -5.46 -0.94
C GLU A 124 4.87 -5.44 0.38
N ILE A 125 4.49 -4.55 1.29
CA ILE A 125 5.16 -4.35 2.59
C ILE A 125 4.19 -4.75 3.70
N GLY A 126 4.44 -5.91 4.31
CA GLY A 126 3.51 -6.51 5.26
C GLY A 126 2.21 -6.91 4.55
N LYS A 127 1.08 -6.36 5.01
CA LYS A 127 -0.24 -6.57 4.38
C LYS A 127 -0.63 -5.45 3.41
N TYR A 128 0.23 -4.46 3.23
CA TYR A 128 -0.07 -3.25 2.47
C TYR A 128 0.61 -3.29 1.11
N LYS A 129 -0.07 -2.73 0.12
CA LYS A 129 0.44 -2.56 -1.24
C LYS A 129 0.74 -1.08 -1.48
N PHE A 130 1.78 -0.77 -2.22
CA PHE A 130 2.15 0.61 -2.56
C PHE A 130 2.52 0.68 -4.03
N GLY A 131 1.99 1.65 -4.76
CA GLY A 131 2.27 1.83 -6.17
C GLY A 131 2.07 3.28 -6.61
N PRO A 132 2.50 3.61 -7.85
CA PRO A 132 2.28 4.92 -8.43
C PRO A 132 0.79 5.22 -8.54
N GLU A 133 0.46 6.51 -8.52
CA GLU A 133 -0.89 6.99 -8.80
C GLU A 133 -1.28 6.56 -10.21
N CYS A 134 -2.47 5.98 -10.33
CA CYS A 134 -3.02 5.57 -11.61
C CYS A 134 -4.43 6.11 -11.71
N ASP A 135 -4.60 7.12 -12.56
CA ASP A 135 -5.81 7.92 -12.75
C ASP A 135 -7.07 7.07 -13.05
N GLU A 136 -6.90 5.86 -13.58
CA GLU A 136 -7.99 4.93 -13.91
C GLU A 136 -8.29 3.89 -12.82
N TRP A 137 -7.41 3.74 -11.81
CA TRP A 137 -7.42 2.62 -10.86
C TRP A 137 -7.31 3.05 -9.39
N GLU A 138 -7.73 4.27 -9.05
CA GLU A 138 -7.78 4.82 -7.68
C GLU A 138 -8.42 3.85 -6.65
N GLU A 139 -9.28 2.96 -7.14
CA GLU A 139 -9.99 1.93 -6.36
C GLU A 139 -9.15 0.70 -6.01
N ILE A 140 -8.17 0.34 -6.85
CA ILE A 140 -7.46 -0.95 -6.74
C ILE A 140 -6.17 -0.81 -5.93
N PHE A 141 -5.40 0.24 -6.17
CA PHE A 141 -4.14 0.44 -5.46
C PHE A 141 -4.36 1.26 -4.20
N ASP A 142 -3.69 0.85 -3.13
CA ASP A 142 -3.31 1.79 -2.10
C ASP A 142 -2.27 2.72 -2.74
N ILE A 143 -2.79 3.72 -3.44
CA ILE A 143 -2.03 4.88 -3.93
C ILE A 143 -1.11 5.28 -2.78
N LEU A 144 0.17 5.57 -3.10
CA LEU A 144 1.13 6.42 -2.37
C LEU A 144 2.53 5.77 -2.32
N ASP A 145 3.18 5.63 -3.47
CA ASP A 145 4.64 5.40 -3.54
C ASP A 145 5.47 6.63 -3.12
N ASN A 146 4.82 7.76 -2.84
CA ASN A 146 5.42 8.96 -2.24
C ASN A 146 5.67 8.83 -0.73
N TYR A 147 5.18 7.76 -0.08
CA TYR A 147 5.49 7.51 1.33
C TYR A 147 6.96 7.20 1.52
N ARG A 148 7.52 7.72 2.61
CA ARG A 148 8.86 7.36 3.07
C ARG A 148 8.98 5.86 3.35
N LEU A 149 10.10 5.27 2.96
CA LEU A 149 10.40 3.86 3.21
C LEU A 149 10.34 3.51 4.71
N ASP A 150 10.88 4.37 5.57
CA ASP A 150 10.88 4.13 7.01
C ASP A 150 9.46 4.11 7.60
N ALA A 151 8.58 4.98 7.12
CA ALA A 151 7.17 5.01 7.48
C ALA A 151 6.46 3.73 7.05
N ALA A 152 6.64 3.31 5.80
CA ALA A 152 6.01 2.09 5.28
C ALA A 152 6.46 0.84 6.05
N ILE A 153 7.77 0.68 6.27
CA ILE A 153 8.35 -0.43 7.05
C ILE A 153 7.85 -0.41 8.50
N SER A 154 7.91 0.75 9.16
CA SER A 154 7.50 0.88 10.56
C SER A 154 6.00 0.63 10.75
N PHE A 155 5.17 1.14 9.84
CA PHE A 155 3.72 0.96 9.87
C PHE A 155 3.31 -0.49 9.62
N ALA A 156 4.06 -1.19 8.76
CA ALA A 156 3.91 -2.63 8.57
C ALA A 156 4.48 -3.46 9.72
N GLY A 157 5.15 -2.83 10.71
CA GLY A 157 5.75 -3.52 11.85
C GLY A 157 6.94 -4.40 11.47
N LEU A 158 7.59 -4.12 10.34
CA LEU A 158 8.72 -4.91 9.83
C LEU A 158 10.04 -4.48 10.47
N ASN A 159 10.92 -5.45 10.67
CA ASN A 159 12.22 -5.31 11.32
C ASN A 159 13.34 -5.89 10.42
N GLN A 160 14.57 -5.78 10.90
CA GLN A 160 15.70 -6.47 10.29
C GLN A 160 15.43 -7.97 10.14
N GLY A 161 15.71 -8.51 8.95
CA GLY A 161 15.44 -9.90 8.55
C GLY A 161 14.09 -10.12 7.85
N ASP A 162 13.17 -9.17 7.95
CA ASP A 162 11.88 -9.24 7.27
C ASP A 162 12.00 -8.98 5.78
N LYS A 163 10.94 -9.38 5.05
CA LYS A 163 10.90 -9.38 3.59
C LYS A 163 9.75 -8.54 3.06
N ILE A 164 10.03 -7.91 1.92
CA ILE A 164 9.13 -7.07 1.15
C ILE A 164 9.07 -7.64 -0.28
N GLY A 165 7.89 -7.63 -0.87
CA GLY A 165 7.69 -7.94 -2.29
C GLY A 165 7.85 -6.69 -3.15
N PHE A 166 8.42 -6.85 -4.35
CA PHE A 166 8.38 -5.82 -5.37
C PHE A 166 8.07 -6.45 -6.73
N LEU A 167 6.97 -6.01 -7.32
CA LEU A 167 6.52 -6.41 -8.65
C LEU A 167 6.81 -5.26 -9.60
N TYR A 168 7.58 -5.52 -10.64
CA TYR A 168 7.90 -4.59 -11.71
C TYR A 168 7.34 -5.10 -13.03
N ASP A 169 6.77 -4.20 -13.82
CA ASP A 169 6.11 -4.52 -15.09
C ASP A 169 5.01 -5.58 -14.95
N PHE A 170 3.76 -5.13 -14.89
CA PHE A 170 2.63 -6.04 -14.73
C PHE A 170 2.40 -6.94 -15.97
N GLY A 171 2.91 -6.56 -17.15
CA GLY A 171 2.86 -7.39 -18.35
C GLY A 171 3.79 -8.59 -18.24
N ASP A 172 5.07 -8.32 -17.97
CA ASP A 172 6.11 -9.36 -17.86
C ASP A 172 6.18 -10.00 -16.47
N ASN A 173 5.47 -9.43 -15.50
CA ASN A 173 5.32 -9.91 -14.13
C ASN A 173 6.67 -10.11 -13.44
N ILE A 174 7.61 -9.17 -13.55
CA ILE A 174 8.98 -9.31 -13.04
C ILE A 174 8.97 -9.16 -11.51
N ARG A 175 9.36 -10.22 -10.79
CA ARG A 175 9.25 -10.28 -9.33
C ARG A 175 10.59 -10.21 -8.63
N PHE A 176 10.61 -9.40 -7.59
CA PHE A 176 11.71 -9.22 -6.69
C PHE A 176 11.29 -9.54 -5.25
N LYS A 177 12.25 -10.06 -4.51
CA LYS A 177 12.19 -10.22 -3.07
C LYS A 177 13.24 -9.32 -2.46
N ILE A 178 12.82 -8.44 -1.56
CA ILE A 178 13.67 -7.49 -0.85
C ILE A 178 13.76 -7.96 0.60
N GLU A 179 14.96 -8.14 1.12
CA GLU A 179 15.22 -8.51 2.51
C GLU A 179 15.91 -7.34 3.23
N ILE A 180 15.41 -6.96 4.39
CA ILE A 180 15.99 -5.89 5.22
C ILE A 180 17.20 -6.47 5.94
N LEU A 181 18.41 -6.24 5.43
CA LEU A 181 19.64 -6.77 6.03
C LEU A 181 20.05 -6.01 7.28
N ASP A 182 19.83 -4.69 7.30
CA ASP A 182 20.26 -3.81 8.37
C ASP A 182 19.41 -2.53 8.41
N ILE A 183 19.20 -1.98 9.61
CA ILE A 183 18.52 -0.71 9.85
C ILE A 183 19.42 0.09 10.79
N ARG A 184 19.99 1.18 10.27
CA ARG A 184 20.89 2.05 11.04
C ARG A 184 20.22 3.39 11.26
N ASN A 185 20.50 4.01 12.40
CA ASN A 185 20.25 5.44 12.53
C ASN A 185 21.30 6.18 11.70
N ALA A 186 20.86 7.04 10.78
CA ALA A 186 21.73 7.99 10.12
C ALA A 186 22.10 9.02 11.19
N GLY A 187 23.18 8.73 11.93
CA GLY A 187 23.53 9.46 13.14
C GLY A 187 23.59 10.98 12.90
N ASN A 188 23.08 11.74 13.85
CA ASN A 188 23.46 13.14 14.00
C ASN A 188 25.00 13.19 14.02
N LYS A 189 25.61 13.76 12.99
CA LYS A 189 26.93 14.34 13.15
C LYS A 189 26.76 15.49 14.13
N ASN A 190 27.08 15.26 15.41
CA ASN A 190 27.40 16.17 16.52
C ASN A 190 27.12 15.32 17.78
N GLU A 191 28.06 15.01 18.68
CA GLU A 191 29.04 15.89 19.33
C GLU A 191 30.35 15.11 19.61
N GLN A 192 31.49 15.73 19.32
CA GLN A 192 32.79 15.48 19.96
C GLN A 192 32.99 16.54 21.04
#